data_AF-A0A9X1XUE6-F1
#
_entry.id   AF-A0A9X1XUE6-F1
#
_cell.length_a   1.000
_cell.length_b   1.000
_cell.length_c   1.000
_cell.angle_alpha   90.00
_cell.angle_beta   90.00
_cell.angle_gamma   90.00
#
_symmetry.space_group_name_H-M   'P 1'
#
loop_
_entity.id
_entity.type
_entity.pdbx_description
1 polymer ?
#
loop_
_entity_poly.entity_id
_entity_poly.type
_entity_poly.pdbx_seq_one_letter_code
_entity_poly.pdbx_strand_id
1 'polypeptide(L)'
;MKKTTLVLIVITFLFFWGCEEFLRRKVGGFAGSYPFVEYWEIKASEREVLDAIRELSKINPNFKAPNNIEFISKRDTCYIWTSDEMKEYVEKLKLDSLLPLPKKSYENYYDDYWVYVNLYYPETKEIVHTWTRPANDTTFTTFAFVSLTKIGGTETKLINRDFWYIANKLEIHKFKTKFVDKIQTQIEKKRKSGT
;
A
#
# COMPACT_ATOMS: atom_id res chain seq x y z
N MET A 1 -30.60 -14.46 -33.93
CA MET A 1 -29.34 -13.73 -34.18
C MET A 1 -28.50 -14.54 -35.16
N LYS A 2 -27.97 -13.93 -36.22
CA LYS A 2 -27.16 -14.66 -37.22
C LYS A 2 -25.83 -15.10 -36.59
N LYS A 3 -25.30 -16.26 -36.98
CA LYS A 3 -24.00 -16.78 -36.48
C LYS A 3 -22.87 -15.75 -36.66
N THR A 4 -22.85 -15.04 -37.79
CA THR A 4 -21.89 -13.97 -38.06
C THR A 4 -21.97 -12.82 -37.06
N THR A 5 -23.18 -12.43 -36.65
CA THR A 5 -23.39 -11.39 -35.63
C THR A 5 -22.87 -11.84 -34.28
N LEU A 6 -23.11 -13.09 -33.88
CA LEU A 6 -22.59 -13.64 -32.63
C LEU A 6 -21.06 -13.66 -32.62
N VAL A 7 -20.44 -14.11 -33.73
CA VAL A 7 -18.98 -14.14 -33.87
C VAL A 7 -18.37 -12.75 -33.74
N LEU A 8 -18.96 -11.74 -34.40
CA LEU A 8 -18.51 -10.36 -34.28
C LEU A 8 -18.59 -9.85 -32.83
N ILE A 9 -19.71 -10.10 -32.14
CA ILE A 9 -19.86 -9.70 -30.73
C ILE A 9 -18.77 -10.32 -29.85
N VAL A 10 -18.49 -11.61 -30.03
CA VAL A 10 -17.45 -12.32 -29.25
C VAL A 10 -16.07 -11.75 -29.54
N ILE A 11 -15.72 -11.52 -30.81
CA ILE A 11 -14.42 -10.94 -31.19
C ILE A 11 -14.27 -9.53 -30.61
N THR A 12 -15.30 -8.70 -30.74
CA THR A 12 -15.30 -7.34 -30.20
C THR A 12 -15.13 -7.35 -28.68
N PHE A 13 -15.84 -8.23 -27.97
CA PHE A 13 -15.68 -8.39 -26.52
C PHE A 13 -14.25 -8.79 -26.14
N LEU A 14 -13.68 -9.81 -26.82
CA LEU A 14 -12.31 -10.26 -26.55
C LEU A 14 -11.28 -9.17 -26.86
N PHE A 15 -11.51 -8.36 -27.90
CA PHE A 15 -10.64 -7.24 -28.23
C PHE A 15 -10.66 -6.16 -27.15
N PHE A 16 -11.85 -5.72 -26.72
CA PHE A 16 -11.97 -4.73 -25.64
C PHE A 16 -11.37 -5.24 -24.33
N TRP A 17 -11.64 -6.49 -23.97
CA TRP A 17 -11.07 -7.10 -22.78
C TRP A 17 -9.53 -7.21 -22.86
N GLY A 18 -8.99 -7.60 -24.02
CA GLY A 18 -7.56 -7.65 -24.26
C GLY A 18 -6.89 -6.27 -24.20
N CYS A 19 -7.53 -5.24 -24.74
CA CYS A 19 -7.05 -3.85 -24.66
C CYS A 19 -7.04 -3.34 -23.20
N GLU A 20 -8.09 -3.61 -22.42
CA GLU A 20 -8.15 -3.24 -21.01
C GLU A 20 -7.02 -3.89 -20.21
N GLU A 21 -6.81 -5.20 -20.39
CA GLU A 21 -5.72 -5.92 -19.73
C GLU A 21 -4.34 -5.40 -20.16
N PHE A 22 -4.16 -5.07 -21.44
CA PHE A 22 -2.90 -4.49 -21.92
C PHE A 22 -2.64 -3.12 -21.30
N LEU A 23 -3.63 -2.22 -21.29
CA LEU A 23 -3.53 -0.89 -20.70
C LEU A 23 -3.22 -0.98 -19.20
N ARG A 24 -3.95 -1.82 -18.47
CA ARG A 24 -3.72 -2.05 -17.03
C ARG A 24 -2.29 -2.48 -16.75
N ARG A 25 -1.74 -3.42 -17.53
CA ARG A 25 -0.38 -3.98 -17.30
C ARG A 25 0.75 -3.08 -17.79
N LYS A 26 0.53 -2.21 -18.77
CA LYS A 26 1.59 -1.37 -19.37
C LYS A 26 1.59 0.06 -18.84
N VAL A 27 0.42 0.63 -18.63
CA VAL A 27 0.24 2.01 -18.21
C VAL A 27 -0.03 2.09 -16.71
N GLY A 28 -0.74 1.11 -16.16
CA GLY A 28 -1.19 1.14 -14.77
C GLY A 28 -2.30 2.18 -14.56
N GLY A 29 -2.57 2.52 -13.30
CA GLY A 29 -3.45 3.61 -12.89
C GLY A 29 -2.68 4.90 -12.61
N PHE A 30 -3.41 6.02 -12.54
CA PHE A 30 -2.87 7.36 -12.26
C PHE A 30 -2.54 7.58 -10.77
N ALA A 31 -1.92 6.61 -10.09
CA ALA A 31 -1.57 6.68 -8.67
C ALA A 31 -0.21 7.37 -8.41
N GLY A 32 0.19 8.34 -9.25
CA GLY A 32 1.49 9.01 -9.17
C GLY A 32 2.67 8.09 -9.55
N SER A 33 3.76 8.13 -8.79
CA SER A 33 5.01 7.38 -9.04
C SER A 33 4.89 5.86 -8.88
N TYR A 34 3.72 5.36 -8.44
CA TYR A 34 3.42 3.94 -8.30
C TYR A 34 2.21 3.53 -9.16
N PRO A 35 2.37 3.39 -10.48
CA PRO A 35 1.24 3.17 -11.39
C PRO A 35 0.50 1.84 -11.18
N PHE A 36 1.07 0.89 -10.42
CA PHE A 36 0.51 -0.45 -10.30
C PHE A 36 0.03 -0.80 -8.88
N VAL A 37 -0.25 0.19 -8.03
CA VAL A 37 -0.75 -0.08 -6.66
C VAL A 37 -2.27 -0.09 -6.60
N GLU A 38 -2.80 -0.77 -5.59
CA GLU A 38 -4.18 -0.59 -5.12
C GLU A 38 -4.12 0.12 -3.77
N TYR A 39 -4.95 1.13 -3.51
CA TYR A 39 -4.91 1.87 -2.25
C TYR A 39 -6.29 2.15 -1.67
N TRP A 40 -6.30 2.39 -0.36
CA TRP A 40 -7.47 2.77 0.42
C TRP A 40 -7.17 4.00 1.25
N GLU A 41 -8.18 4.86 1.42
CA GLU A 41 -8.13 5.94 2.39
C GLU A 41 -8.74 5.46 3.71
N ILE A 42 -7.93 5.51 4.77
CA ILE A 42 -8.36 5.20 6.12
C ILE A 42 -8.59 6.52 6.85
N LYS A 43 -9.80 6.70 7.41
CA LYS A 43 -10.19 7.90 8.19
C LYS A 43 -9.56 7.90 9.59
N ALA A 44 -8.25 7.99 9.62
CA ALA A 44 -7.43 8.07 10.81
C ALA A 44 -6.08 8.70 10.48
N SER A 45 -5.44 9.28 11.49
CA SER A 45 -4.06 9.74 11.37
C SER A 45 -3.11 8.56 11.10
N GLU A 46 -1.98 8.80 10.44
CA GLU A 46 -1.02 7.74 10.13
C GLU A 46 -0.52 7.03 11.39
N ARG A 47 -0.39 7.78 12.49
CA ARG A 47 -0.05 7.24 13.80
C ARG A 47 -1.09 6.24 14.30
N GLU A 48 -2.39 6.55 14.21
CA GLU A 48 -3.45 5.61 14.58
C GLU A 48 -3.42 4.34 13.73
N VAL A 49 -3.14 4.47 12.42
CA VAL A 49 -3.01 3.33 11.50
C VAL A 49 -1.84 2.44 11.89
N LEU A 50 -0.65 3.02 12.08
CA LEU A 50 0.55 2.26 12.45
C LEU A 50 0.42 1.64 13.85
N ASP A 51 -0.20 2.31 14.80
CA ASP A 51 -0.49 1.75 16.12
C ASP A 51 -1.47 0.57 16.03
N ALA A 52 -2.52 0.69 15.21
CA ALA A 52 -3.44 -0.42 14.98
C ALA A 52 -2.74 -1.63 14.34
N ILE A 53 -1.85 -1.40 13.36
CA ILE A 53 -1.02 -2.44 12.74
C ILE A 53 -0.13 -3.12 13.78
N ARG A 54 0.52 -2.37 14.68
CA ARG A 54 1.37 -2.91 15.77
C ARG A 54 0.57 -3.71 16.79
N GLU A 55 -0.65 -3.29 17.12
CA GLU A 55 -1.48 -4.08 18.03
C GLU A 55 -2.00 -5.36 17.36
N LEU A 56 -2.41 -5.27 16.09
CA LEU A 56 -2.81 -6.42 15.30
C LEU A 56 -1.67 -7.41 15.11
N SER A 57 -0.43 -6.93 14.98
CA SER A 57 0.75 -7.80 14.88
C SER A 57 0.95 -8.66 16.11
N LYS A 58 0.50 -8.26 17.31
CA LYS A 58 0.64 -9.10 18.51
C LYS A 58 -0.25 -10.36 18.44
N ILE A 59 -1.44 -10.23 17.87
CA ILE A 59 -2.51 -11.24 17.91
C ILE A 59 -2.74 -11.98 16.59
N ASN A 60 -2.41 -11.37 15.45
CA ASN A 60 -2.72 -11.91 14.12
C ASN A 60 -1.42 -12.19 13.34
N PRO A 61 -1.16 -13.45 12.95
CA PRO A 61 0.07 -13.81 12.24
C PRO A 61 0.19 -13.14 10.86
N ASN A 62 -0.92 -12.70 10.25
CA ASN A 62 -0.86 -11.99 8.98
C ASN A 62 -0.18 -10.61 9.12
N PHE A 63 -0.19 -10.04 10.32
CA PHE A 63 0.49 -8.77 10.64
C PHE A 63 1.88 -9.00 11.22
N LYS A 64 2.44 -10.22 11.14
CA LYS A 64 3.82 -10.51 11.56
C LYS A 64 4.66 -10.80 10.32
N ALA A 65 5.51 -9.84 9.95
CA ALA A 65 6.55 -10.11 8.96
C ALA A 65 7.50 -11.22 9.48
N PRO A 66 8.06 -12.05 8.59
CA PRO A 66 9.15 -12.97 8.95
C PRO A 66 10.33 -12.24 9.59
N ASN A 67 11.03 -12.88 10.54
CA ASN A 67 12.07 -12.25 11.38
C ASN A 67 13.23 -11.59 10.62
N ASN A 68 13.44 -11.94 9.35
CA ASN A 68 14.50 -11.41 8.50
C ASN A 68 14.08 -10.18 7.66
N ILE A 69 12.88 -9.65 7.87
CA ILE A 69 12.32 -8.54 7.10
C ILE A 69 11.84 -7.46 8.05
N GLU A 70 12.19 -6.22 7.74
CA GLU A 70 11.74 -5.06 8.51
C GLU A 70 10.22 -4.95 8.43
N PHE A 71 9.56 -5.03 9.60
CA PHE A 71 8.10 -5.02 9.67
C PHE A 71 7.51 -3.65 9.32
N ILE A 72 8.09 -2.59 9.87
CA ILE A 72 7.77 -1.19 9.56
C ILE A 72 9.11 -0.49 9.31
N SER A 73 9.29 0.05 8.11
CA SER A 73 10.53 0.73 7.75
C SER A 73 10.62 2.11 8.37
N LYS A 74 11.82 2.68 8.36
CA LYS A 74 11.98 4.14 8.47
C LYS A 74 11.22 4.83 7.35
N ARG A 75 10.79 6.08 7.59
CA ARG A 75 10.20 6.92 6.54
C ARG A 75 11.26 7.12 5.46
N ASP A 76 10.91 6.75 4.24
CA ASP A 76 11.77 6.98 3.09
C ASP A 76 11.60 8.43 2.66
N THR A 77 12.72 9.16 2.64
CA THR A 77 12.69 10.58 2.32
C THR A 77 13.91 10.99 1.52
N CYS A 78 13.70 11.69 0.41
CA CYS A 78 14.70 12.24 -0.49
C CYS A 78 15.28 13.55 0.08
N TYR A 79 15.01 13.87 1.35
CA TYR A 79 15.64 15.00 1.99
C TYR A 79 17.14 14.80 2.09
N ILE A 80 17.87 15.87 1.81
CA ILE A 80 19.25 16.02 2.24
C ILE A 80 19.22 16.26 3.75
N TRP A 81 19.27 15.18 4.53
CA TRP A 81 19.21 15.21 6.00
C TRP A 81 20.25 16.11 6.67
N THR A 82 21.30 16.49 5.94
CA THR A 82 22.38 17.38 6.39
C THR A 82 22.10 18.87 6.16
N SER A 83 20.99 19.24 5.50
CA SER A 83 20.62 20.65 5.30
C SER A 83 20.28 21.31 6.64
N ASP A 84 20.53 22.62 6.75
CA ASP A 84 20.23 23.38 7.97
C ASP A 84 18.74 23.32 8.35
N GLU A 85 17.87 23.25 7.34
CA GLU A 85 16.42 23.08 7.48
C GLU A 85 16.05 21.74 8.14
N MET A 86 16.80 20.68 7.83
CA MET A 86 16.52 19.32 8.31
C MET A 86 17.22 18.98 9.63
N LYS A 87 18.26 19.72 10.04
CA LYS A 87 18.98 19.47 11.32
C LYS A 87 18.04 19.48 12.52
N GLU A 88 17.17 20.48 12.62
CA GLU A 88 16.20 20.57 13.73
C GLU A 88 15.15 19.44 13.66
N TYR A 89 14.72 19.09 12.45
CA TYR A 89 13.78 17.98 12.24
C TYR A 89 14.41 16.62 12.60
N VAL A 90 15.67 16.37 12.25
CA VAL A 90 16.40 15.13 12.57
C VAL A 90 16.49 14.93 14.07
N GLU A 91 16.78 15.98 14.85
CA GLU A 91 16.79 15.88 16.31
C GLU A 91 15.39 15.55 16.87
N LYS A 92 14.33 16.14 16.30
CA LYS A 92 12.94 15.82 16.69
C LYS A 92 12.54 14.40 16.25
N LEU A 93 13.02 13.91 15.11
CA LEU A 93 12.77 12.55 14.59
C LEU A 93 13.42 11.47 15.47
N LYS A 94 14.57 11.76 16.09
CA LYS A 94 15.16 10.87 17.11
C LYS A 94 14.23 10.67 18.31
N LEU A 95 13.39 11.65 18.62
CA LEU A 95 12.44 11.62 19.73
C LEU A 95 11.07 11.03 19.32
N ASP A 96 10.61 11.35 18.11
CA ASP A 96 9.37 10.83 17.55
C ASP A 96 9.60 10.30 16.13
N SER A 97 9.74 8.98 16.00
CA SER A 97 9.96 8.32 14.72
C SER A 97 8.82 8.50 13.71
N LEU A 98 7.66 9.00 14.16
CA LEU A 98 6.46 9.22 13.34
C LEU A 98 6.18 10.70 13.07
N LEU A 99 7.11 11.60 13.40
CA LEU A 99 6.97 13.02 13.14
C LEU A 99 6.69 13.27 11.64
N PRO A 100 5.58 13.92 11.26
CA PRO A 100 5.30 14.21 9.86
C PRO A 100 6.33 15.20 9.31
N LEU A 101 6.69 15.05 8.04
CA LEU A 101 7.68 15.90 7.37
C LEU A 101 7.26 17.37 7.36
N PRO A 102 8.20 18.32 7.48
CA PRO A 102 7.90 19.74 7.41
C PRO A 102 7.36 20.12 6.03
N LYS A 103 6.38 21.05 6.01
CA LYS A 103 5.69 21.48 4.78
C LYS A 103 6.54 22.52 4.03
N LYS A 104 7.11 22.12 2.88
CA LYS A 104 7.93 22.86 1.88
C LYS A 104 9.44 23.00 2.16
N SER A 105 10.21 22.62 1.14
CA SER A 105 11.31 23.43 0.57
C SER A 105 11.18 23.38 -0.96
N TYR A 106 11.63 24.43 -1.64
CA TYR A 106 11.43 24.68 -3.08
C TYR A 106 12.23 23.76 -4.00
N GLU A 107 13.01 22.83 -3.44
CA GLU A 107 13.87 21.88 -4.15
C GLU A 107 13.26 20.46 -4.22
N ASN A 108 12.07 20.26 -3.66
CA ASN A 108 11.53 18.92 -3.47
C ASN A 108 10.68 18.46 -4.66
N TYR A 109 11.13 17.39 -5.31
CA TYR A 109 10.30 16.57 -6.18
C TYR A 109 9.33 15.75 -5.32
N TYR A 110 8.09 15.57 -5.79
CA TYR A 110 6.89 15.23 -5.01
C TYR A 110 6.79 13.81 -4.39
N ASP A 111 7.89 13.08 -4.21
CA ASP A 111 7.81 11.60 -4.16
C ASP A 111 8.15 10.93 -2.83
N ASP A 112 8.44 11.69 -1.77
CA ASP A 112 9.15 11.15 -0.60
C ASP A 112 8.41 11.31 0.74
N TYR A 113 7.34 10.53 0.87
CA TYR A 113 6.36 10.60 1.97
C TYR A 113 6.03 9.26 2.62
N TRP A 114 6.58 8.15 2.12
CA TRP A 114 6.06 6.81 2.37
C TRP A 114 6.69 6.13 3.60
N VAL A 115 5.87 5.43 4.38
CA VAL A 115 6.32 4.46 5.39
C VAL A 115 5.99 3.07 4.87
N TYR A 116 7.01 2.24 4.60
CA TYR A 116 6.77 0.88 4.16
C TYR A 116 6.38 0.00 5.33
N VAL A 117 5.39 -0.85 5.12
CA VAL A 117 4.96 -1.86 6.09
C VAL A 117 4.93 -3.20 5.37
N ASN A 118 5.69 -4.17 5.87
CA ASN A 118 5.67 -5.52 5.33
C ASN A 118 4.68 -6.36 6.15
N LEU A 119 3.64 -6.86 5.50
CA LEU A 119 2.69 -7.79 6.08
C LEU A 119 2.95 -9.20 5.54
N TYR A 120 2.14 -10.17 5.95
CA TYR A 120 2.41 -11.57 5.64
C TYR A 120 1.14 -12.36 5.34
N TYR A 121 1.24 -13.25 4.35
CA TYR A 121 0.28 -14.33 4.10
C TYR A 121 0.89 -15.66 4.56
N PRO A 122 0.60 -16.13 5.79
CA PRO A 122 1.14 -17.39 6.30
C PRO A 122 0.79 -18.60 5.44
N GLU A 123 -0.41 -18.60 4.87
CA GLU A 123 -0.93 -19.71 4.07
C GLU A 123 -0.15 -19.93 2.76
N THR A 124 0.29 -18.85 2.11
CA THR A 124 1.06 -18.91 0.85
C THR A 124 2.55 -18.68 1.05
N LYS A 125 2.96 -18.30 2.26
CA LYS A 125 4.34 -17.90 2.61
C LYS A 125 4.83 -16.73 1.77
N GLU A 126 3.98 -15.72 1.65
CA GLU A 126 4.26 -14.53 0.85
C GLU A 126 4.30 -13.28 1.73
N ILE A 127 5.32 -12.46 1.49
CA ILE A 127 5.45 -11.12 2.05
C ILE A 127 4.55 -10.20 1.23
N VAL A 128 3.78 -9.39 1.93
CA VAL A 128 2.86 -8.42 1.36
C VAL A 128 3.48 -7.05 1.54
N HIS A 129 3.98 -6.49 0.45
CA HIS A 129 4.61 -5.17 0.48
C HIS A 129 3.56 -4.09 0.40
N THR A 130 3.60 -3.17 1.37
CA THR A 130 2.66 -2.06 1.48
C THR A 130 3.39 -0.78 1.81
N TRP A 131 2.72 0.34 1.61
CA TRP A 131 3.14 1.62 2.16
C TRP A 131 1.97 2.40 2.73
N THR A 132 2.24 3.29 3.68
CA THR A 132 1.33 4.32 4.16
C THR A 132 1.88 5.71 3.88
N ARG A 133 0.98 6.69 3.78
CA ARG A 133 1.31 8.10 3.97
C ARG A 133 0.11 8.88 4.52
N PRO A 134 0.31 10.00 5.22
CA PRO A 134 -0.77 10.94 5.48
C PRO A 134 -1.35 11.48 4.17
N ALA A 135 -2.66 11.68 4.12
CA ALA A 135 -3.29 12.46 3.06
C ALA A 135 -2.99 13.95 3.24
N ASN A 136 -3.52 14.78 2.35
CA ASN A 136 -3.32 16.24 2.39
C ASN A 136 -3.81 16.86 3.71
N ASP A 137 -4.91 16.36 4.25
CA ASP A 137 -5.35 16.58 5.62
C ASP A 137 -4.92 15.38 6.48
N THR A 138 -4.17 15.63 7.56
CA THR A 138 -3.58 14.57 8.42
C THR A 138 -4.62 13.69 9.16
N THR A 139 -5.89 13.89 8.86
CA THR A 139 -7.08 13.15 9.30
C THR A 139 -7.28 11.85 8.52
N PHE A 140 -6.71 11.74 7.33
CA PHE A 140 -6.72 10.53 6.51
C PHE A 140 -5.31 9.99 6.28
N THR A 141 -5.24 8.67 6.07
CA THR A 141 -4.03 7.96 5.71
C THR A 141 -4.29 7.14 4.45
N THR A 142 -3.50 7.35 3.42
CA THR A 142 -3.47 6.46 2.27
C THR A 142 -2.69 5.21 2.67
N PHE A 143 -3.29 4.03 2.48
CA PHE A 143 -2.64 2.74 2.69
C PHE A 143 -2.72 1.92 1.41
N ALA A 144 -1.58 1.50 0.87
CA ALA A 144 -1.52 0.86 -0.44
C ALA A 144 -0.92 -0.55 -0.40
N PHE A 145 -1.49 -1.40 -1.23
CA PHE A 145 -0.99 -2.72 -1.57
C PHE A 145 -0.17 -2.66 -2.86
N VAL A 146 1.12 -2.97 -2.75
CA VAL A 146 2.09 -2.80 -3.83
C VAL A 146 2.36 -4.12 -4.54
N SER A 147 2.79 -5.13 -3.79
CA SER A 147 3.32 -6.34 -4.38
C SER A 147 3.36 -7.51 -3.41
N LEU A 148 3.59 -8.70 -3.98
CA LEU A 148 3.78 -9.95 -3.27
C LEU A 148 5.14 -10.55 -3.62
N THR A 149 5.86 -11.01 -2.61
CA THR A 149 7.13 -11.74 -2.78
C THR A 149 7.08 -13.03 -1.98
N LYS A 150 7.36 -14.16 -2.61
CA LYS A 150 7.41 -15.45 -1.91
C LYS A 150 8.68 -15.57 -1.08
N ILE A 151 8.59 -16.10 0.14
CA ILE A 151 9.78 -16.36 0.97
C ILE A 151 10.73 -17.32 0.22
N GLY A 152 12.01 -16.94 0.17
CA GLY A 152 13.06 -17.70 -0.52
C GLY A 152 13.05 -17.54 -2.04
N GLY A 153 12.13 -16.75 -2.60
CA GLY A 153 12.12 -16.35 -4.00
C GLY A 153 12.72 -14.96 -4.20
N THR A 154 13.16 -14.69 -5.43
CA THR A 154 13.65 -13.37 -5.86
C THR A 154 12.61 -12.60 -6.70
N GLU A 155 11.51 -13.24 -7.07
CA GLU A 155 10.46 -12.64 -7.89
C GLU A 155 9.44 -11.89 -7.03
N THR A 156 9.33 -10.59 -7.28
CA THR A 156 8.27 -9.72 -6.76
C THR A 156 7.20 -9.52 -7.81
N LYS A 157 5.95 -9.85 -7.48
CA LYS A 157 4.79 -9.64 -8.35
C LYS A 157 4.06 -8.37 -7.94
N LEU A 158 4.05 -7.38 -8.81
CA LEU A 158 3.28 -6.16 -8.61
C LEU A 158 1.79 -6.42 -8.83
N ILE A 159 0.99 -5.89 -7.90
CA ILE A 159 -0.47 -5.77 -8.09
C ILE A 159 -0.73 -4.93 -9.33
N ASN A 160 -1.90 -5.10 -9.95
CA ASN A 160 -2.30 -4.40 -11.16
C ASN A 160 -1.37 -4.55 -12.40
N ARG A 161 -0.25 -5.29 -12.33
CA ARG A 161 0.67 -5.54 -13.45
C ARG A 161 0.90 -7.01 -13.76
N ASP A 162 1.27 -7.79 -12.74
CA ASP A 162 1.78 -9.14 -12.97
C ASP A 162 0.67 -10.19 -12.89
N PHE A 163 -0.38 -9.91 -12.12
CA PHE A 163 -1.57 -10.76 -12.01
C PHE A 163 -2.51 -10.58 -13.20
N TRP A 164 -3.12 -11.67 -13.67
CA TRP A 164 -4.29 -11.64 -14.56
C TRP A 164 -5.49 -11.02 -13.86
N TYR A 165 -6.39 -10.39 -14.62
CA TYR A 165 -7.57 -9.67 -14.09
C TYR A 165 -8.23 -10.34 -12.87
N ILE A 166 -8.63 -11.61 -13.02
CA ILE A 166 -9.37 -12.34 -11.99
C ILE A 166 -8.48 -12.58 -10.75
N ALA A 167 -7.25 -13.06 -10.95
CA ALA A 167 -6.31 -13.28 -9.86
C ALA A 167 -6.00 -11.97 -9.13
N ASN A 168 -5.84 -10.87 -9.86
CA ASN A 168 -5.60 -9.54 -9.31
C ASN A 168 -6.77 -9.08 -8.42
N LYS A 169 -8.00 -9.23 -8.90
CA LYS A 169 -9.21 -8.90 -8.12
C LYS A 169 -9.33 -9.76 -6.86
N LEU A 170 -8.98 -11.04 -6.94
CA LEU A 170 -8.96 -11.93 -5.77
C LEU A 170 -7.91 -11.50 -4.75
N GLU A 171 -6.70 -11.16 -5.19
CA GLU A 171 -5.64 -10.67 -4.29
C GLU A 171 -6.00 -9.33 -3.64
N ILE A 172 -6.60 -8.39 -4.38
CA ILE A 172 -7.10 -7.12 -3.84
C ILE A 172 -8.19 -7.36 -2.79
N HIS A 173 -9.15 -8.25 -3.08
CA HIS A 173 -10.22 -8.57 -2.14
C HIS A 173 -9.69 -9.26 -0.88
N LYS A 174 -8.74 -10.19 -1.05
CA LYS A 174 -8.05 -10.87 0.05
C LYS A 174 -7.31 -9.85 0.92
N PHE A 175 -6.56 -8.94 0.32
CA PHE A 175 -5.83 -7.89 1.02
C PHE A 175 -6.76 -7.01 1.84
N LYS A 176 -7.83 -6.49 1.23
CA LYS A 176 -8.82 -5.64 1.91
C LYS A 176 -9.39 -6.34 3.15
N THR A 177 -9.85 -7.58 2.98
CA THR A 177 -10.51 -8.34 4.05
C THR A 177 -9.54 -8.72 5.18
N LYS A 178 -8.30 -9.10 4.84
CA LYS A 178 -7.30 -9.55 5.82
C LYS A 178 -6.64 -8.41 6.56
N PHE A 179 -6.49 -7.24 5.93
CA PHE A 179 -5.72 -6.13 6.45
C PHE A 179 -6.53 -4.86 6.66
N VAL A 180 -7.03 -4.26 5.58
CA VAL A 180 -7.70 -2.94 5.63
C VAL A 180 -8.87 -2.94 6.61
N ASP A 181 -9.78 -3.92 6.47
CA ASP A 181 -10.98 -4.00 7.30
C ASP A 181 -10.62 -4.27 8.78
N LYS A 182 -9.54 -5.03 9.03
CA LYS A 182 -9.06 -5.32 10.38
C LYS A 182 -8.41 -4.10 11.04
N ILE A 183 -7.64 -3.32 10.29
CA ILE A 183 -7.04 -2.06 10.75
C ILE A 183 -8.15 -1.09 11.12
N GLN A 184 -9.13 -0.88 10.23
CA GLN A 184 -10.27 0.01 10.49
C GLN A 184 -11.05 -0.42 11.73
N THR A 185 -11.38 -1.71 11.85
CA THR A 185 -12.08 -2.26 13.02
C THR A 185 -11.30 -2.01 14.31
N GLN A 186 -9.98 -2.20 14.29
CA GLN A 186 -9.13 -1.99 15.47
C GLN A 186 -9.08 -0.53 15.90
N ILE A 187 -9.02 0.40 14.94
CA ILE A 187 -9.06 1.85 15.20
C ILE A 187 -10.41 2.23 15.83
N GLU A 188 -11.52 1.78 15.24
CA GLU A 188 -12.86 2.05 15.77
C GLU A 188 -13.05 1.49 17.19
N LYS A 189 -12.55 0.28 17.44
CA LYS A 189 -12.57 -0.33 18.78
C LYS A 189 -11.83 0.55 19.80
N LYS A 190 -10.62 1.02 19.45
CA LYS A 190 -9.80 1.88 20.32
C LYS A 190 -10.49 3.21 20.62
N ARG A 191 -11.11 3.84 19.61
CA ARG A 191 -11.87 5.09 19.77
C ARG A 191 -13.06 4.91 20.71
N LYS A 192 -13.81 3.81 20.57
CA LYS A 192 -14.96 3.50 21.45
C LYS A 192 -14.57 3.15 22.89
N SER A 193 -13.40 2.51 23.09
CA SER A 193 -12.92 2.16 24.44
C SER A 193 -12.24 3.33 25.18
N GLY A 194 -11.86 4.39 24.46
CA GLY A 194 -11.27 5.60 25.01
C GLY A 194 -12.28 6.72 25.25
N THR A 195 -13.57 6.43 25.12
CA THR A 195 -14.69 7.29 25.53
C THR A 195 -15.30 6.71 26.79
#